data_AF-A0A8W8N3R6-F1
#
_entry.id   AF-A0A8W8N3R6-F1
#
_cell.length_a   1.000
_cell.length_b   1.000
_cell.length_c   1.000
_cell.angle_alpha   90.00
_cell.angle_beta   90.00
_cell.angle_gamma   90.00
#
_symmetry.space_group_name_H-M   'P 1'
#
loop_
_entity.id
_entity.type
_entity.pdbx_description
1 polymer ?
#
loop_
_entity_poly.entity_id
_entity_poly.type
_entity_poly.pdbx_seq_one_letter_code
_entity_poly.pdbx_strand_id
1 'polypeptide(L)'
;MECNKSCSTCDAANGKCLSCAKSLYGEKCDKRCPYNCSDDQCDRNTGNCRGCHYGFDGPNCQPCENGKYGSNCSEFCSNHCLEHCDAHTGACHESRYEAFRQKLLNEKTAIIFGAVILFLLLGAIVILVKRTHCLQEVLTCSKCEGQDVYQIIELQESVGDSTNEYDDLYENTVPYVNIIKEGVPVADFGEMVKKKTLSVLKSEFKDISCAVTDTFQNALQDENRRKNRYKRIYPYDYNRVKLDMVHMPEYTDYVNASYIHGFIRENKYIAAQGPFNHETTLLFWEMVWQSDCSKIVMLTNTREQHRTLCVEYWPENEDRIGRIKIKLEKYRRLPLIIIRTFVLQKGNELRKIKHYQFTGWLQKSGPSNVNAFLQLYNLTQGREEDTRPIIVHCSAGIGRTGTYIAFDCLMDEANETGQLSVVNCILKLRQQRPLMVQTSDEYHFLHKALAENLTHVYAEVVA
;
A
#
# COMPACT_ATOMS: atom_id res chain seq x y z
N MET A 1 13.62 19.90 63.59
CA MET A 1 14.36 20.29 62.38
C MET A 1 13.57 19.78 61.19
N GLU A 2 13.39 20.59 60.14
CA GLU A 2 12.62 20.15 58.97
C GLU A 2 13.43 19.19 58.10
N CYS A 3 12.76 18.14 57.64
CA CYS A 3 13.32 17.17 56.70
C CYS A 3 13.69 17.87 55.39
N ASN A 4 14.91 17.68 54.88
CA ASN A 4 15.27 18.22 53.58
C ASN A 4 14.34 17.62 52.50
N LYS A 5 13.81 18.45 51.61
CA LYS A 5 12.89 18.05 50.53
C LYS A 5 13.46 16.99 49.59
N SER A 6 14.79 16.86 49.54
CA SER A 6 15.50 15.83 48.78
C SER A 6 15.39 14.42 49.39
N CYS A 7 14.81 14.30 50.58
CA CYS A 7 14.75 13.07 51.36
C CYS A 7 13.31 12.57 51.48
N SER A 8 13.12 11.27 51.25
CA SER A 8 11.79 10.66 51.38
C SER A 8 11.45 10.38 52.85
N THR A 9 12.45 10.10 53.69
CA THR A 9 12.31 9.98 55.16
C THR A 9 13.57 10.48 55.85
N CYS A 10 13.44 11.03 57.06
CA CYS A 10 14.57 11.45 57.89
C CYS A 10 14.30 11.18 59.38
N ASP A 11 15.39 11.17 60.15
CA ASP A 11 15.39 11.03 61.60
C ASP A 11 14.82 12.30 62.25
N ALA A 12 13.80 12.13 63.09
CA ALA A 12 13.10 13.23 63.74
C ALA A 12 13.96 13.99 64.77
N ALA A 13 15.00 13.35 65.33
CA ALA A 13 15.85 13.91 66.37
C ALA A 13 16.99 14.78 65.82
N ASN A 14 17.59 14.40 64.69
CA ASN A 14 18.76 15.08 64.12
C ASN A 14 18.58 15.57 62.67
N GLY A 15 17.45 15.28 62.03
CA GLY A 15 17.15 15.70 60.65
C GLY A 15 17.95 14.97 59.57
N LYS A 16 18.76 13.95 59.91
CA LYS A 16 19.55 13.18 58.94
C LYS A 16 18.62 12.35 58.06
N CYS A 17 18.84 12.40 56.75
CA CYS A 17 18.03 11.66 55.80
C CYS A 17 18.25 10.15 55.94
N LEU A 18 17.16 9.40 56.14
CA LEU A 18 17.16 7.95 56.26
C LEU A 18 16.94 7.29 54.89
N SER A 19 16.14 7.92 54.01
CA SER A 19 15.98 7.52 52.60
C SER A 19 15.89 8.74 51.69
N CYS A 20 16.34 8.59 50.44
CA CYS A 20 16.33 9.66 49.45
C CYS A 20 15.05 9.65 48.62
N ALA A 21 14.65 10.81 48.13
CA ALA A 21 13.62 10.90 47.11
C ALA A 21 14.07 10.19 45.82
N LYS A 22 13.10 9.83 44.96
CA LYS A 22 13.36 9.14 43.70
C LYS A 22 14.43 9.88 42.86
N SER A 23 15.32 9.13 42.23
CA SER A 23 16.44 9.64 41.42
C SER A 23 17.57 10.35 42.20
N LEU A 24 17.59 10.29 43.54
CA LEU A 24 18.65 10.88 44.36
C LEU A 24 19.32 9.85 45.29
N TYR A 25 20.60 10.07 45.58
CA TYR A 25 21.40 9.23 46.48
C TYR A 25 22.48 10.05 47.21
N GLY A 26 23.18 9.39 48.14
CA GLY A 26 24.19 9.99 49.01
C GLY A 26 23.66 10.24 50.43
N GLU A 27 24.57 10.45 51.39
CA GLU A 27 24.18 10.69 52.79
C GLU A 27 23.28 11.92 52.99
N LYS A 28 23.37 12.89 52.08
CA LYS A 28 22.55 14.11 52.04
C LYS A 28 21.51 14.12 50.92
N CYS A 29 21.39 13.03 50.15
CA CYS A 29 20.50 12.90 49.00
C CYS A 29 20.68 14.05 47.97
N ASP A 30 21.92 14.44 47.72
CA ASP A 30 22.33 15.57 46.88
C ASP A 30 22.89 15.14 45.52
N LYS A 31 23.11 13.84 45.31
CA LYS A 31 23.61 13.28 44.04
C LYS A 31 22.48 12.64 43.27
N ARG A 32 22.49 12.76 41.94
CA ARG A 32 21.47 12.16 41.06
C ARG A 32 21.87 10.76 40.63
N CYS A 33 20.93 9.82 40.68
CA CYS A 33 21.11 8.50 40.11
C CYS A 33 21.47 8.60 38.61
N PRO A 34 22.28 7.68 38.08
CA PRO A 34 22.49 7.57 36.63
C PRO A 34 21.17 7.53 35.87
N TYR A 35 21.07 8.28 34.77
CA TYR A 35 19.83 8.42 33.99
C TYR A 35 19.41 7.12 33.28
N ASN A 36 20.30 6.12 33.21
CA ASN A 36 20.04 4.82 32.59
C ASN A 36 19.62 3.75 33.61
N CYS A 37 19.45 4.09 34.89
CA CYS A 37 18.86 3.16 35.85
C CYS A 37 17.38 2.91 35.53
N SER A 38 16.95 1.65 35.50
CA SER A 38 15.54 1.30 35.43
C SER A 38 14.76 1.95 36.57
N ASP A 39 13.61 2.52 36.25
CA ASP A 39 12.73 3.22 37.18
C ASP A 39 13.37 4.39 37.93
N ASP A 40 14.48 4.95 37.42
CA ASP A 40 15.26 6.04 38.04
C ASP A 40 15.66 5.76 39.50
N GLN A 41 15.91 4.50 39.86
CA GLN A 41 16.25 4.08 41.22
C GLN A 41 17.68 3.55 41.32
N CYS A 42 18.42 4.07 42.29
CA CYS A 42 19.76 3.61 42.62
C CYS A 42 19.95 3.47 44.14
N ASP A 43 20.97 2.71 44.53
CA ASP A 43 21.32 2.47 45.92
C ASP A 43 21.71 3.77 46.62
N ARG A 44 21.16 4.00 47.82
CA ARG A 44 21.33 5.25 48.56
C ARG A 44 22.80 5.57 48.87
N ASN A 45 23.62 4.56 49.15
CA ASN A 45 24.98 4.80 49.64
C ASN A 45 26.00 4.81 48.50
N THR A 46 25.80 3.93 47.51
CA THR A 46 26.76 3.71 46.42
C THR A 46 26.39 4.45 45.14
N GLY A 47 25.09 4.71 44.91
CA GLY A 47 24.58 5.25 43.66
C GLY A 47 24.39 4.20 42.56
N ASN A 48 24.58 2.93 42.89
CA ASN A 48 24.49 1.85 41.91
C ASN A 48 23.04 1.56 41.54
N CYS A 49 22.73 1.43 40.26
CA CYS A 49 21.39 1.11 39.79
C CYS A 49 20.97 -0.31 40.22
N ARG A 50 19.69 -0.47 40.57
CA ARG A 50 19.13 -1.81 40.87
C ARG A 50 18.81 -2.63 39.62
N GLY A 51 18.72 -1.97 38.47
CA GLY A 51 18.56 -2.53 37.14
C GLY A 51 18.83 -1.44 36.11
N CYS A 52 19.12 -1.82 34.86
CA CYS A 52 19.45 -0.90 33.77
C CYS A 52 18.42 -0.96 32.65
N HIS A 53 18.15 0.18 32.01
CA HIS A 53 17.41 0.19 30.75
C HIS A 53 18.13 -0.68 29.70
N TYR A 54 17.37 -1.25 28.75
CA TYR A 54 17.90 -2.06 27.65
C TYR A 54 19.10 -1.36 27.00
N GLY A 55 20.15 -2.10 26.66
CA GLY A 55 21.38 -1.54 26.07
C GLY A 55 22.41 -1.01 27.07
N PHE A 56 22.15 -1.13 28.37
CA PHE A 56 23.09 -0.75 29.43
C PHE A 56 23.24 -1.88 30.47
N ASP A 57 24.42 -1.99 31.08
CA ASP A 57 24.76 -2.97 32.11
C ASP A 57 25.79 -2.43 33.12
N GLY A 58 25.93 -3.13 34.24
CA GLY A 58 26.87 -2.80 35.31
C GLY A 58 26.31 -1.83 36.36
N PRO A 59 27.09 -1.55 37.42
CA PRO A 59 26.60 -0.85 38.61
C PRO A 59 26.09 0.57 38.32
N ASN A 60 26.55 1.21 37.25
CA ASN A 60 26.12 2.56 36.85
C ASN A 60 25.41 2.58 35.48
N CYS A 61 24.98 1.42 34.97
CA CYS A 61 24.34 1.28 33.65
C CYS A 61 25.17 1.92 32.53
N GLN A 62 26.36 1.36 32.32
CA GLN A 62 27.24 1.71 31.21
C GLN A 62 26.75 1.01 29.92
N PRO A 63 27.00 1.58 28.72
CA PRO A 63 26.56 0.97 27.48
C PRO A 63 27.11 -0.45 27.30
N CYS A 64 26.32 -1.33 26.68
CA CYS A 64 26.79 -2.68 26.33
C CYS A 64 28.10 -2.66 25.53
N GLU A 65 28.97 -3.64 25.78
CA GLU A 65 30.11 -3.91 24.90
C GLU A 65 29.61 -4.31 23.50
N ASN A 66 30.41 -3.97 22.47
CA ASN A 66 30.11 -4.38 21.09
C ASN A 66 29.87 -5.90 21.01
N GLY A 67 28.84 -6.29 20.26
CA GLY A 67 28.45 -7.69 20.12
C GLY A 67 27.39 -8.14 21.13
N LYS A 68 26.96 -7.30 22.08
CA LYS A 68 25.90 -7.64 23.04
C LYS A 68 24.77 -6.61 23.04
N TYR A 69 23.55 -7.06 23.33
CA TYR A 69 22.36 -6.21 23.40
C TYR A 69 21.36 -6.74 24.44
N GLY A 70 20.26 -6.02 24.63
CA GLY A 70 19.16 -6.46 25.51
C GLY A 70 19.29 -5.96 26.95
N SER A 71 18.47 -6.50 27.86
CA SER A 71 18.52 -6.14 29.28
C SER A 71 19.75 -6.74 29.95
N ASN A 72 20.56 -5.91 30.62
CA ASN A 72 21.86 -6.29 31.21
C ASN A 72 22.83 -6.93 30.19
N CYS A 73 22.73 -6.56 28.90
CA CYS A 73 23.62 -7.02 27.83
C CYS A 73 23.81 -8.55 27.76
N SER A 74 22.75 -9.31 28.10
CA SER A 74 22.80 -10.76 28.21
C SER A 74 22.63 -11.50 26.88
N GLU A 75 22.24 -10.78 25.82
CA GLU A 75 22.03 -11.34 24.49
C GLU A 75 23.19 -10.96 23.55
N PHE A 76 23.52 -11.85 22.60
CA PHE A 76 24.61 -11.65 21.65
C PHE A 76 24.07 -11.29 20.26
N CYS A 77 24.68 -10.29 19.63
CA CYS A 77 24.41 -9.93 18.24
C CYS A 77 24.54 -11.16 17.33
N SER A 78 23.69 -11.25 16.30
CA SER A 78 23.81 -12.30 15.29
C SER A 78 25.20 -12.28 14.65
N ASN A 79 25.76 -13.47 14.35
CA ASN A 79 27.06 -13.62 13.65
C ASN A 79 27.07 -12.90 12.28
N HIS A 80 25.88 -12.62 11.72
CA HIS A 80 25.73 -11.86 10.48
C HIS A 80 25.91 -10.33 10.65
N CYS A 81 25.93 -9.82 11.88
CA CYS A 81 26.13 -8.40 12.19
C CYS A 81 27.61 -8.03 12.46
N LEU A 82 28.55 -8.98 12.42
CA LEU A 82 29.98 -8.76 12.75
C LEU A 82 30.19 -7.96 14.05
N GLU A 83 29.47 -8.33 15.12
CA GLU A 83 29.52 -7.66 16.44
C GLU A 83 29.01 -6.20 16.48
N HIS A 84 28.43 -5.69 15.39
CA HIS A 84 27.85 -4.35 15.29
C HIS A 84 26.31 -4.41 15.16
N CYS A 85 25.63 -4.61 16.28
CA CYS A 85 24.19 -4.49 16.37
C CYS A 85 23.77 -3.39 17.36
N ASP A 86 22.57 -2.86 17.18
CA ASP A 86 21.96 -1.89 18.07
C ASP A 86 21.80 -2.47 19.48
N ALA A 87 22.33 -1.78 20.49
CA ALA A 87 22.40 -2.28 21.86
C ALA A 87 21.01 -2.45 22.52
N HIS A 88 19.97 -1.78 22.03
CA HIS A 88 18.62 -1.86 22.58
C HIS A 88 17.81 -3.00 21.96
N THR A 89 17.96 -3.21 20.65
CA THR A 89 17.07 -4.05 19.83
C THR A 89 17.76 -5.26 19.21
N GLY A 90 19.09 -5.30 19.18
CA GLY A 90 19.86 -6.38 18.54
C GLY A 90 19.87 -6.35 17.01
N ALA A 91 19.26 -5.33 16.40
CA ALA A 91 19.21 -5.17 14.96
C ALA A 91 20.61 -4.82 14.41
N CYS A 92 21.08 -5.49 13.35
CA CYS A 92 22.34 -5.10 12.72
C CYS A 92 22.24 -3.66 12.21
N HIS A 93 23.25 -2.83 12.47
CA HIS A 93 23.32 -1.52 11.84
C HIS A 93 23.54 -1.71 10.34
N GLU A 94 22.61 -1.24 9.52
CA GLU A 94 22.72 -1.32 8.06
C GLU A 94 23.76 -0.30 7.57
N SER A 95 25.03 -0.71 7.48
CA SER A 95 26.11 0.13 6.94
C SER A 95 26.91 -0.60 5.85
N ARG A 96 26.22 -1.05 4.80
CA ARG A 96 26.87 -1.40 3.52
C ARG A 96 27.14 -0.19 2.61
N TYR A 97 27.42 0.98 3.17
CA TYR A 97 27.71 2.18 2.37
C TYR A 97 28.99 2.96 2.72
N GLU A 98 29.66 2.68 3.85
CA GLU A 98 30.83 3.48 4.24
C GLU A 98 32.19 2.79 4.03
N ALA A 99 32.24 1.46 3.95
CA ALA A 99 33.49 0.74 3.66
C ALA A 99 33.92 0.78 2.17
N PHE A 100 33.01 1.12 1.25
CA PHE A 100 33.31 1.18 -0.19
C PHE A 100 33.93 2.52 -0.61
N ARG A 101 33.82 3.56 0.23
CA ARG A 101 34.23 4.93 -0.12
C ARG A 101 35.73 5.20 0.00
N GLN A 102 36.49 4.36 0.71
CA GLN A 102 37.94 4.56 0.85
C GLN A 102 38.80 3.90 -0.24
N LYS A 103 38.22 3.09 -1.14
CA LYS A 103 39.00 2.35 -2.16
C LYS A 103 38.91 2.91 -3.60
N LEU A 104 38.13 3.98 -3.80
CA LEU A 104 37.80 4.51 -5.13
C LEU A 104 38.57 5.77 -5.54
N LEU A 105 39.43 6.32 -4.67
CA LEU A 105 40.34 7.40 -4.99
C LEU A 105 41.74 6.86 -5.27
N ASN A 106 41.88 6.16 -6.40
CA ASN A 106 43.17 6.03 -7.08
C ASN A 106 43.14 6.92 -8.31
N GLU A 107 44.22 7.67 -8.56
CA GLU A 107 44.33 8.63 -9.67
C GLU A 107 43.96 8.02 -11.03
N LYS A 108 44.17 6.72 -11.21
CA LYS A 108 43.87 5.99 -12.45
C LYS A 108 42.36 5.83 -12.72
N THR A 109 41.53 5.71 -11.68
CA THR A 109 40.07 5.59 -11.84
C THR A 109 39.43 6.94 -12.21
N ALA A 110 39.95 8.04 -11.67
CA ALA A 110 39.44 9.39 -11.95
C ALA A 110 39.61 9.79 -13.43
N ILE A 111 40.71 9.38 -14.07
CA ILE A 111 40.95 9.64 -15.50
C ILE A 111 39.97 8.85 -16.38
N ILE A 112 39.69 7.59 -16.04
CA ILE A 112 38.73 6.76 -16.78
C ILE A 112 37.32 7.32 -16.65
N PHE A 113 36.90 7.69 -15.43
CA PHE A 113 35.61 8.33 -15.22
C PHE A 113 35.51 9.69 -15.92
N GLY A 114 36.59 10.50 -15.93
CA GLY A 114 36.65 11.75 -16.68
C GLY A 114 36.47 11.56 -18.18
N ALA A 115 37.13 10.55 -18.76
CA ALA A 115 36.99 10.23 -20.18
C ALA A 115 35.57 9.72 -20.53
N VAL A 116 34.98 8.87 -19.69
CA VAL A 116 33.61 8.37 -19.87
C VAL A 116 32.60 9.50 -19.76
N ILE A 117 32.73 10.39 -18.78
CA ILE A 117 31.88 11.58 -18.62
C ILE A 117 32.03 12.50 -19.84
N LEU A 118 33.24 12.72 -20.35
CA LEU A 118 33.47 13.52 -21.56
C LEU A 118 32.80 12.89 -22.79
N PHE A 119 32.89 11.58 -22.96
CA PHE A 119 32.21 10.87 -24.05
C PHE A 119 30.68 10.94 -23.93
N LEU A 120 30.14 10.82 -22.71
CA LEU A 120 28.71 10.97 -22.47
C LEU A 120 28.23 12.40 -22.72
N LEU A 121 29.02 13.41 -22.35
CA LEU A 121 28.72 14.83 -22.61
C LEU A 121 28.78 15.14 -24.11
N LEU A 122 29.78 14.62 -24.84
CA LEU A 122 29.85 14.76 -26.29
C LEU A 122 28.67 14.06 -26.99
N GLY A 123 28.30 12.87 -26.52
CA GLY A 123 27.10 12.17 -26.98
C GLY A 123 25.82 12.96 -26.72
N ALA A 124 25.68 13.56 -25.54
CA ALA A 124 24.55 14.42 -25.19
C ALA A 124 24.51 15.70 -26.05
N ILE A 125 25.66 16.30 -26.37
CA ILE A 125 25.75 17.46 -27.28
C ILE A 125 25.32 17.05 -28.69
N VAL A 126 25.75 15.90 -29.21
CA VAL A 126 25.32 15.41 -30.54
C VAL A 126 23.81 15.14 -30.56
N ILE A 127 23.26 14.55 -29.49
CA ILE A 127 21.82 14.34 -29.33
C ILE A 127 21.09 15.69 -29.28
N LEU A 128 21.58 16.67 -28.52
CA LEU A 128 21.00 18.00 -28.41
C LEU A 128 21.04 18.74 -29.76
N VAL A 129 22.15 18.66 -30.52
CA VAL A 129 22.28 19.24 -31.85
C VAL A 129 21.33 18.56 -32.85
N LYS A 130 21.19 17.23 -32.81
CA LYS A 130 20.17 16.52 -33.62
C LYS A 130 18.75 16.94 -33.23
N ARG A 131 18.49 17.13 -31.93
CA ARG A 131 17.19 17.52 -31.40
C ARG A 131 16.86 18.97 -31.77
N THR A 132 17.82 19.89 -31.77
CA THR A 132 17.61 21.28 -32.23
C THR A 132 17.41 21.35 -33.74
N HIS A 133 18.14 20.59 -34.55
CA HIS A 133 17.88 20.51 -35.99
C HIS A 133 16.50 19.92 -36.32
N CYS A 134 16.06 18.89 -35.58
CA CYS A 134 14.72 18.32 -35.73
C CYS A 134 13.61 19.28 -35.25
N LEU A 135 13.87 20.07 -34.20
CA LEU A 135 12.94 21.10 -33.71
C LEU A 135 12.79 22.25 -34.72
N GLN A 136 13.86 22.58 -35.46
CA GLN A 136 13.86 23.65 -36.46
C GLN A 136 13.06 23.30 -37.72
N GLU A 137 12.94 22.00 -38.05
CA GLU A 137 12.03 21.51 -39.10
C GLU A 137 10.57 21.46 -38.66
N VAL A 138 10.29 21.30 -37.36
CA VAL A 138 8.92 21.30 -36.81
C VAL A 138 8.37 22.72 -36.61
N LEU A 139 9.23 23.69 -36.29
CA LEU A 139 8.83 25.08 -36.02
C LEU A 139 8.51 25.91 -37.28
N THR A 140 8.72 25.38 -38.49
CA THR A 140 8.30 26.04 -39.75
C THR A 140 6.90 25.64 -40.22
N CYS A 141 6.24 24.70 -39.54
CA CYS A 141 4.89 24.27 -39.88
C CYS A 141 3.87 24.71 -38.83
N SER A 142 2.90 25.51 -39.27
CA SER A 142 1.66 25.88 -38.58
C SER A 142 1.69 27.10 -37.65
N LYS A 143 1.22 28.21 -38.23
CA LYS A 143 0.68 29.43 -37.61
C LYS A 143 -0.67 29.19 -36.90
N CYS A 144 -1.08 30.24 -36.18
CA CYS A 144 -2.40 30.62 -35.61
C CYS A 144 -2.53 30.32 -34.11
N GLU A 145 -2.23 31.29 -33.23
CA GLU A 145 -3.12 32.36 -32.70
C GLU A 145 -4.19 31.80 -31.74
N GLY A 146 -4.35 32.19 -30.48
CA GLY A 146 -3.67 33.13 -29.59
C GLY A 146 -4.23 33.00 -28.15
N GLN A 147 -3.44 33.49 -27.20
CA GLN A 147 -3.72 34.05 -25.85
C GLN A 147 -5.14 33.86 -25.24
N ASP A 148 -5.29 33.44 -23.98
CA ASP A 148 -4.90 34.28 -22.85
C ASP A 148 -4.50 33.57 -21.56
N VAL A 149 -3.60 34.29 -20.88
CA VAL A 149 -2.89 33.99 -19.66
C VAL A 149 -3.63 34.64 -18.48
N TYR A 150 -4.04 33.84 -17.49
CA TYR A 150 -4.01 34.30 -16.09
C TYR A 150 -3.09 33.37 -15.29
N GLN A 151 -1.92 33.92 -15.04
CA GLN A 151 -0.81 33.40 -14.26
C GLN A 151 -1.13 33.43 -12.75
N ILE A 152 -0.68 32.34 -12.09
CA ILE A 152 0.21 32.35 -10.92
C ILE A 152 -0.36 32.91 -9.60
N ILE A 153 -0.72 31.96 -8.73
CA ILE A 153 -0.30 31.72 -7.32
C ILE A 153 -0.92 30.31 -7.08
N GLU A 154 -0.24 29.20 -6.83
CA GLU A 154 0.93 28.95 -5.99
C GLU A 154 1.54 27.60 -6.43
N LEU A 155 2.83 27.61 -6.75
CA LEU A 155 3.63 26.45 -7.08
C LEU A 155 4.04 25.74 -5.78
N GLN A 156 3.83 24.42 -5.70
CA GLN A 156 4.87 23.41 -5.42
C GLN A 156 4.23 22.03 -5.23
N GLU A 157 3.90 21.34 -6.33
CA GLU A 157 3.83 19.86 -6.36
C GLU A 157 3.77 19.32 -7.81
N SER A 158 4.83 19.55 -8.57
CA SER A 158 5.19 18.76 -9.75
C SER A 158 6.69 18.99 -9.94
N VAL A 159 7.57 18.00 -10.07
CA VAL A 159 7.56 16.98 -11.11
C VAL A 159 8.42 15.80 -10.61
N GLY A 160 7.80 14.63 -10.53
CA GLY A 160 8.47 13.34 -10.63
C GLY A 160 7.73 12.55 -11.70
N ASP A 161 8.29 12.59 -12.91
CA ASP A 161 7.81 11.99 -14.14
C ASP A 161 7.19 10.60 -13.94
N SER A 162 5.89 10.46 -14.21
CA SER A 162 5.15 9.19 -14.15
C SER A 162 4.20 8.99 -15.32
N THR A 163 4.34 9.78 -16.39
CA THR A 163 3.47 9.66 -17.57
C THR A 163 3.74 8.40 -18.39
N ASN A 164 4.92 7.78 -18.29
CA ASN A 164 5.31 6.73 -19.24
C ASN A 164 4.77 5.31 -18.93
N GLU A 165 4.55 4.89 -17.67
CA GLU A 165 4.19 3.48 -17.39
C GLU A 165 2.74 3.13 -17.78
N TYR A 166 1.84 4.10 -17.85
CA TYR A 166 0.41 3.88 -18.16
C TYR A 166 0.01 4.37 -19.57
N ASP A 167 0.77 5.27 -20.19
CA ASP A 167 0.49 5.70 -21.57
C ASP A 167 0.81 4.58 -22.58
N ASP A 168 1.84 3.75 -22.33
CA ASP A 168 2.21 2.59 -23.16
C ASP A 168 1.13 1.48 -23.19
N LEU A 169 0.24 1.42 -22.19
CA LEU A 169 -0.83 0.40 -22.11
C LEU A 169 -1.91 0.59 -23.20
N TYR A 170 -2.05 1.80 -23.73
CA TYR A 170 -3.04 2.12 -24.77
C TYR A 170 -2.49 2.06 -26.19
N GLU A 171 -1.16 2.08 -26.37
CA GLU A 171 -0.52 2.06 -27.69
C GLU A 171 -0.62 0.70 -28.41
N ASN A 172 -1.05 -0.36 -27.70
CA ASN A 172 -1.27 -1.69 -28.27
C ASN A 172 -2.72 -2.16 -28.11
N THR A 173 -3.69 -1.27 -28.34
CA THR A 173 -5.12 -1.63 -28.36
C THR A 173 -5.41 -2.57 -29.54
N VAL A 174 -5.27 -3.87 -29.28
CA VAL A 174 -5.74 -4.94 -30.18
C VAL A 174 -7.26 -4.86 -30.24
N PRO A 175 -7.91 -5.01 -31.41
CA PRO A 175 -9.36 -5.07 -31.51
C PRO A 175 -9.97 -6.04 -30.49
N TYR A 176 -11.17 -5.74 -29.99
CA TYR A 176 -11.90 -6.68 -29.16
C TYR A 176 -12.21 -7.92 -30.02
N VAL A 177 -11.55 -9.04 -29.74
CA VAL A 177 -11.86 -10.33 -30.36
C VAL A 177 -12.51 -11.17 -29.28
N ASN A 178 -13.77 -11.55 -29.50
CA ASN A 178 -14.46 -12.47 -28.60
C ASN A 178 -13.92 -13.89 -28.83
N ILE A 179 -12.79 -14.20 -28.21
CA ILE A 179 -12.22 -15.55 -28.23
C ILE A 179 -12.77 -16.29 -27.01
N ILE A 180 -13.85 -17.04 -27.21
CA ILE A 180 -14.35 -17.97 -26.18
C ILE A 180 -13.37 -19.14 -26.13
N LYS A 181 -12.57 -19.23 -25.06
CA LYS A 181 -11.76 -20.42 -24.78
C LYS A 181 -12.60 -21.43 -24.01
N GLU A 182 -12.46 -22.71 -24.33
CA GLU A 182 -13.07 -23.79 -23.54
C GLU A 182 -12.59 -23.74 -22.09
N GLY A 183 -13.47 -24.11 -21.16
CA GLY A 183 -13.15 -24.19 -19.74
C GLY A 183 -12.18 -25.33 -19.45
N VAL A 184 -11.40 -25.19 -18.39
CA VAL A 184 -10.54 -26.24 -17.86
C VAL A 184 -11.28 -26.91 -16.70
N PRO A 185 -11.47 -28.25 -16.70
CA PRO A 185 -12.05 -28.95 -15.56
C PRO A 185 -11.28 -28.67 -14.27
N VAL A 186 -12.00 -28.52 -13.15
CA VAL A 186 -11.39 -28.21 -11.84
C VAL A 186 -10.33 -29.24 -11.45
N ALA A 187 -10.60 -30.53 -11.69
CA ALA A 187 -9.70 -31.64 -11.39
C ALA A 187 -8.35 -31.52 -12.13
N ASP A 188 -8.35 -30.93 -13.33
CA ASP A 188 -7.15 -30.82 -14.17
C ASP A 188 -6.42 -29.49 -13.99
N PHE A 189 -7.07 -28.48 -13.41
CA PHE A 189 -6.55 -27.12 -13.34
C PHE A 189 -5.22 -27.03 -12.58
N GLY A 190 -5.11 -27.70 -11.42
CA GLY A 190 -3.89 -27.71 -10.61
C GLY A 190 -2.69 -28.28 -11.36
N GLU A 191 -2.87 -29.42 -12.05
CA GLU A 191 -1.82 -30.06 -12.85
C GLU A 191 -1.48 -29.25 -14.11
N MET A 192 -2.48 -28.62 -14.74
CA MET A 192 -2.25 -27.70 -15.85
C MET A 192 -1.35 -26.53 -15.43
N VAL A 193 -1.63 -25.89 -14.28
CA VAL A 193 -0.83 -24.77 -13.79
C VAL A 193 0.61 -25.19 -13.49
N LYS A 194 0.84 -26.36 -12.91
CA LYS A 194 2.20 -26.90 -12.65
C LYS A 194 3.02 -27.10 -13.93
N LYS A 195 2.37 -27.46 -15.03
CA LYS A 195 3.02 -27.69 -16.35
C LYS A 195 3.32 -26.39 -17.10
N LYS A 196 2.63 -25.29 -16.79
CA LYS A 196 2.84 -24.00 -17.47
C LYS A 196 4.05 -23.27 -16.92
N THR A 197 4.95 -22.87 -17.82
CA THR A 197 6.07 -21.98 -17.45
C THR A 197 5.60 -20.53 -17.35
N LEU A 198 6.39 -19.69 -16.67
CA LEU A 198 6.15 -18.23 -16.63
C LEU A 198 6.13 -17.61 -18.03
N SER A 199 6.93 -18.12 -18.98
CA SER A 199 6.94 -17.63 -20.36
C SER A 199 5.63 -17.94 -21.10
N VAL A 200 5.05 -19.13 -20.88
CA VAL A 200 3.75 -19.51 -21.45
C VAL A 200 2.65 -18.61 -20.91
N LEU A 201 2.59 -18.41 -19.59
CA LEU A 201 1.58 -17.53 -18.98
C LEU A 201 1.71 -16.06 -19.44
N LYS A 202 2.95 -15.57 -19.62
CA LYS A 202 3.20 -14.24 -20.19
C LYS A 202 2.70 -14.12 -21.63
N SER A 203 2.92 -15.15 -22.45
CA SER A 203 2.39 -15.20 -23.82
C SER A 203 0.87 -15.22 -23.84
N GLU A 204 0.25 -16.10 -23.04
CA GLU A 204 -1.21 -16.17 -22.93
C GLU A 204 -1.84 -14.84 -22.53
N PHE A 205 -1.24 -14.15 -21.55
CA PHE A 205 -1.73 -12.85 -21.10
C PHE A 205 -1.65 -11.78 -22.18
N LYS A 206 -0.58 -11.79 -22.99
CA LYS A 206 -0.39 -10.85 -24.11
C LYS A 206 -1.49 -10.99 -25.17
N ASP A 207 -2.03 -12.19 -25.33
CA ASP A 207 -3.10 -12.48 -26.30
C ASP A 207 -4.50 -12.07 -25.78
N ILE A 208 -4.64 -11.70 -24.50
CA ILE A 208 -5.92 -11.23 -23.95
C ILE A 208 -6.14 -9.77 -24.36
N SER A 209 -7.21 -9.53 -25.13
CA SER A 209 -7.55 -8.20 -25.62
C SER A 209 -7.64 -7.15 -24.50
N CYS A 210 -7.02 -6.00 -24.73
CA CYS A 210 -7.11 -4.80 -23.90
C CYS A 210 -8.07 -3.76 -24.50
N ALA A 211 -8.92 -4.16 -25.46
CA ALA A 211 -9.79 -3.25 -26.16
C ALA A 211 -10.75 -2.51 -25.22
N VAL A 212 -10.89 -1.22 -25.49
CA VAL A 212 -11.94 -0.37 -24.91
C VAL A 212 -13.25 -0.71 -25.61
N THR A 213 -14.27 -1.07 -24.84
CA THR A 213 -15.56 -1.53 -25.38
C THR A 213 -16.68 -0.49 -25.30
N ASP A 214 -16.45 0.62 -24.59
CA ASP A 214 -17.46 1.68 -24.36
C ASP A 214 -16.78 3.05 -24.14
N THR A 215 -17.57 4.12 -23.96
CA THR A 215 -17.11 5.51 -23.87
C THR A 215 -16.72 5.93 -22.44
N PHE A 216 -15.97 7.04 -22.36
CA PHE A 216 -15.49 7.66 -21.12
C PHE A 216 -15.88 9.15 -21.00
N GLN A 217 -16.97 9.57 -21.66
CA GLN A 217 -17.36 10.97 -21.82
C GLN A 217 -17.44 11.70 -20.48
N ASN A 218 -18.06 11.10 -19.46
CA ASN A 218 -18.20 11.73 -18.14
C ASN A 218 -16.84 11.92 -17.46
N ALA A 219 -15.94 10.93 -17.56
CA ALA A 219 -14.62 10.99 -16.96
C ALA A 219 -13.71 12.04 -17.60
N LEU A 220 -13.98 12.38 -18.88
CA LEU A 220 -13.23 13.31 -19.70
C LEU A 220 -13.72 14.77 -19.62
N GLN A 221 -14.86 15.02 -18.98
CA GLN A 221 -15.35 16.38 -18.68
C GLN A 221 -14.34 17.15 -17.85
N ASP A 222 -14.19 18.45 -18.11
CA ASP A 222 -13.14 19.26 -17.51
C ASP A 222 -13.24 19.30 -15.98
N GLU A 223 -14.46 19.30 -15.41
CA GLU A 223 -14.67 19.27 -13.96
C GLU A 223 -14.31 17.92 -13.32
N ASN A 224 -14.26 16.84 -14.10
CA ASN A 224 -14.03 15.46 -13.63
C ASN A 224 -12.60 14.97 -13.85
N ARG A 225 -11.84 15.58 -14.76
CA ARG A 225 -10.44 15.21 -15.03
C ARG A 225 -9.59 15.19 -13.76
N ARG A 226 -9.76 16.19 -12.89
CA ARG A 226 -9.04 16.32 -11.61
C ARG A 226 -9.43 15.28 -10.56
N LYS A 227 -10.51 14.53 -10.77
CA LYS A 227 -11.00 13.46 -9.89
C LYS A 227 -10.47 12.08 -10.29
N ASN A 228 -9.70 11.98 -11.39
CA ASN A 228 -9.06 10.76 -11.86
C ASN A 228 -7.61 10.71 -11.39
N ARG A 229 -7.23 9.65 -10.68
CA ARG A 229 -5.84 9.47 -10.20
C ARG A 229 -4.84 9.31 -11.34
N TYR A 230 -5.27 8.63 -12.40
CA TYR A 230 -4.43 8.30 -13.56
C TYR A 230 -5.13 8.70 -14.85
N LYS A 231 -4.37 9.29 -15.77
CA LYS A 231 -4.82 9.50 -17.14
C LYS A 231 -5.13 8.16 -17.78
N ARG A 232 -6.15 8.13 -18.63
CA ARG A 232 -6.61 6.96 -19.37
C ARG A 232 -7.03 5.78 -18.47
N ILE A 233 -7.28 5.96 -17.17
CA ILE A 233 -7.94 4.92 -16.35
C ILE A 233 -9.27 5.46 -15.90
N TYR A 234 -10.31 5.18 -16.68
CA TYR A 234 -11.64 5.74 -16.51
C TYR A 234 -12.68 4.62 -16.39
N PRO A 235 -13.78 4.84 -15.63
CA PRO A 235 -14.92 3.95 -15.67
C PRO A 235 -15.67 4.14 -17.00
N TYR A 236 -16.26 3.08 -17.55
CA TYR A 236 -17.18 3.21 -18.67
C TYR A 236 -18.44 3.98 -18.28
N ASP A 237 -19.00 4.75 -19.21
CA ASP A 237 -20.16 5.60 -18.94
C ASP A 237 -21.41 4.80 -18.53
N TYR A 238 -21.63 3.61 -19.12
CA TYR A 238 -22.84 2.83 -18.91
C TYR A 238 -22.98 2.23 -17.50
N ASN A 239 -21.87 1.88 -16.84
CA ASN A 239 -21.84 1.24 -15.52
C ASN A 239 -21.02 1.99 -14.46
N ARG A 240 -20.61 3.24 -14.73
CA ARG A 240 -20.00 4.07 -13.68
C ARG A 240 -20.94 4.22 -12.50
N VAL A 241 -20.37 4.32 -11.30
CA VAL A 241 -21.14 4.71 -10.12
C VAL A 241 -21.53 6.18 -10.26
N LYS A 242 -22.82 6.47 -10.07
CA LYS A 242 -23.38 7.84 -10.08
C LYS A 242 -23.77 8.23 -8.66
N LEU A 243 -23.26 9.35 -8.19
CA LEU A 243 -23.57 9.88 -6.87
C LEU A 243 -24.75 10.85 -6.93
N ASP A 244 -25.69 10.70 -6.00
CA ASP A 244 -26.71 11.71 -5.74
C ASP A 244 -26.14 12.79 -4.81
N MET A 245 -25.78 13.93 -5.41
CA MET A 245 -25.18 15.07 -4.72
C MET A 245 -26.03 16.34 -4.86
N VAL A 246 -27.32 16.23 -5.20
CA VAL A 246 -28.18 17.35 -5.67
C VAL A 246 -28.19 18.55 -4.72
N HIS A 247 -27.91 18.34 -3.44
CA HIS A 247 -27.91 19.38 -2.40
C HIS A 247 -26.52 19.93 -2.02
N MET A 248 -25.48 19.70 -2.82
CA MET A 248 -24.12 20.20 -2.56
C MET A 248 -23.72 21.34 -3.51
N PRO A 249 -23.04 22.40 -3.04
CA PRO A 249 -22.40 23.38 -3.91
C PRO A 249 -21.40 22.66 -4.83
N GLU A 250 -21.37 22.99 -6.12
CA GLU A 250 -20.56 22.28 -7.14
C GLU A 250 -20.95 20.79 -7.30
N TYR A 251 -22.22 20.55 -7.68
CA TYR A 251 -22.75 19.21 -7.96
C TYR A 251 -21.81 18.39 -8.86
N THR A 252 -21.39 17.23 -8.37
CA THR A 252 -20.75 16.19 -9.18
C THR A 252 -21.39 14.85 -8.86
N ASP A 253 -21.90 14.18 -9.89
CA ASP A 253 -22.33 12.78 -9.77
C ASP A 253 -21.16 11.80 -10.00
N TYR A 254 -19.98 12.33 -10.33
CA TYR A 254 -18.85 11.54 -10.79
C TYR A 254 -17.95 11.09 -9.64
N VAL A 255 -17.66 9.78 -9.65
CA VAL A 255 -16.57 9.13 -8.92
C VAL A 255 -15.96 8.09 -9.85
N ASN A 256 -14.62 7.93 -9.84
CA ASN A 256 -13.96 6.93 -10.68
C ASN A 256 -14.14 5.53 -10.08
N ALA A 257 -15.30 4.94 -10.36
CA ALA A 257 -15.68 3.60 -9.95
C ALA A 257 -16.69 3.00 -10.93
N SER A 258 -16.69 1.67 -11.07
CA SER A 258 -17.59 0.91 -11.93
C SER A 258 -18.30 -0.17 -11.12
N TYR A 259 -19.59 -0.38 -11.36
CA TYR A 259 -20.27 -1.60 -10.92
C TYR A 259 -19.77 -2.78 -11.74
N ILE A 260 -19.45 -3.88 -11.05
CA ILE A 260 -18.96 -5.11 -11.68
C ILE A 260 -19.82 -6.30 -11.21
N HIS A 261 -20.34 -7.06 -12.18
CA HIS A 261 -21.02 -8.32 -11.95
C HIS A 261 -20.04 -9.38 -11.42
N GLY A 262 -20.50 -10.17 -10.45
CA GLY A 262 -19.87 -11.45 -10.12
C GLY A 262 -20.25 -12.53 -11.12
N PHE A 263 -19.86 -13.78 -10.86
CA PHE A 263 -20.26 -14.90 -11.73
C PHE A 263 -21.77 -15.19 -11.62
N ILE A 264 -22.29 -15.28 -10.39
CA ILE A 264 -23.69 -15.59 -10.12
C ILE A 264 -24.55 -14.32 -10.01
N ARG A 265 -24.00 -13.28 -9.36
CA ARG A 265 -24.74 -12.10 -8.94
C ARG A 265 -24.33 -10.86 -9.71
N GLU A 266 -25.30 -10.17 -10.30
CA GLU A 266 -25.08 -8.86 -10.90
C GLU A 266 -24.68 -7.80 -9.86
N ASN A 267 -23.84 -6.83 -10.25
CA ASN A 267 -23.39 -5.74 -9.38
C ASN A 267 -22.87 -6.22 -8.01
N LYS A 268 -22.25 -7.40 -7.96
CA LYS A 268 -21.63 -7.96 -6.74
C LYS A 268 -20.56 -7.02 -6.18
N TYR A 269 -19.91 -6.26 -7.06
CA TYR A 269 -18.77 -5.41 -6.74
C TYR A 269 -18.94 -3.97 -7.21
N ILE A 270 -18.20 -3.08 -6.55
CA ILE A 270 -17.82 -1.77 -7.07
C ILE A 270 -16.28 -1.74 -7.14
N ALA A 271 -15.71 -1.67 -8.33
CA ALA A 271 -14.28 -1.51 -8.55
C ALA A 271 -13.93 -0.01 -8.61
N ALA A 272 -13.11 0.47 -7.69
CA ALA A 272 -12.81 1.90 -7.55
C ALA A 272 -11.30 2.20 -7.50
N GLN A 273 -10.91 3.43 -7.86
CA GLN A 273 -9.57 3.93 -7.59
C GLN A 273 -9.37 4.20 -6.08
N GLY A 274 -8.12 4.20 -5.62
CA GLY A 274 -7.78 4.64 -4.27
C GLY A 274 -7.88 6.17 -4.14
N PRO A 275 -8.58 6.71 -3.11
CA PRO A 275 -8.63 8.15 -2.86
C PRO A 275 -7.24 8.78 -2.79
N PHE A 276 -7.09 10.01 -3.30
CA PHE A 276 -5.78 10.65 -3.44
C PHE A 276 -5.68 12.09 -2.96
N ASN A 277 -6.81 12.71 -2.69
CA ASN A 277 -6.90 14.07 -2.14
C ASN A 277 -8.19 14.19 -1.32
N HIS A 278 -8.43 15.38 -0.76
CA HIS A 278 -9.60 15.65 0.07
C HIS A 278 -10.92 15.43 -0.68
N GLU A 279 -11.04 15.95 -1.90
CA GLU A 279 -12.26 15.83 -2.70
C GLU A 279 -12.59 14.36 -3.02
N THR A 280 -11.64 13.60 -3.53
CA THR A 280 -11.86 12.18 -3.87
C THR A 280 -12.11 11.32 -2.64
N THR A 281 -11.60 11.72 -1.47
CA THR A 281 -11.92 11.09 -0.18
C THR A 281 -13.38 11.33 0.20
N LEU A 282 -13.90 12.55 0.03
CA LEU A 282 -15.30 12.86 0.25
C LEU A 282 -16.21 12.06 -0.69
N LEU A 283 -15.90 12.06 -2.00
CA LEU A 283 -16.68 11.33 -3.00
C LEU A 283 -16.67 9.82 -2.74
N PHE A 284 -15.55 9.27 -2.27
CA PHE A 284 -15.45 7.86 -1.90
C PHE A 284 -16.37 7.49 -0.73
N TRP A 285 -16.45 8.32 0.32
CA TRP A 285 -17.36 8.04 1.43
C TRP A 285 -18.83 8.27 1.09
N GLU A 286 -19.14 9.25 0.25
CA GLU A 286 -20.50 9.38 -0.31
C GLU A 286 -20.87 8.13 -1.13
N MET A 287 -19.95 7.59 -1.94
CA MET A 287 -20.15 6.30 -2.62
C MET A 287 -20.39 5.15 -1.64
N VAL A 288 -19.57 5.01 -0.60
CA VAL A 288 -19.73 3.98 0.45
C VAL A 288 -21.11 4.06 1.09
N TRP A 289 -21.57 5.27 1.41
CA TRP A 289 -22.88 5.48 2.01
C TRP A 289 -24.04 5.18 1.05
N GLN A 290 -23.99 5.73 -0.16
CA GLN A 290 -25.11 5.64 -1.11
C GLN A 290 -25.27 4.25 -1.73
N SER A 291 -24.16 3.53 -1.94
CA SER A 291 -24.19 2.15 -2.43
C SER A 291 -24.64 1.12 -1.39
N ASP A 292 -24.76 1.54 -0.12
CA ASP A 292 -24.98 0.66 1.03
C ASP A 292 -24.08 -0.58 1.00
N CYS A 293 -22.79 -0.41 0.72
CA CYS A 293 -21.91 -1.54 0.51
C CYS A 293 -21.78 -2.41 1.77
N SER A 294 -21.54 -3.71 1.59
CA SER A 294 -21.40 -4.65 2.71
C SER A 294 -20.06 -4.52 3.41
N LYS A 295 -18.99 -4.24 2.66
CA LYS A 295 -17.61 -4.09 3.14
C LYS A 295 -16.74 -3.39 2.11
N ILE A 296 -15.58 -2.93 2.55
CA ILE A 296 -14.52 -2.33 1.72
C ILE A 296 -13.29 -3.25 1.75
N VAL A 297 -12.72 -3.55 0.59
CA VAL A 297 -11.49 -4.33 0.40
C VAL A 297 -10.44 -3.45 -0.28
N MET A 298 -9.43 -3.04 0.50
CA MET A 298 -8.30 -2.22 0.09
C MET A 298 -7.08 -3.11 -0.19
N LEU A 299 -6.63 -3.18 -1.44
CA LEU A 299 -5.54 -4.08 -1.88
C LEU A 299 -4.20 -3.35 -2.05
N THR A 300 -3.99 -2.28 -1.31
CA THR A 300 -2.77 -1.47 -1.40
C THR A 300 -2.33 -0.95 -0.04
N ASN A 301 -1.02 -0.73 0.10
CA ASN A 301 -0.50 0.16 1.11
C ASN A 301 -0.75 1.62 0.68
N THR A 302 -0.73 2.56 1.62
CA THR A 302 -0.93 4.00 1.33
C THR A 302 0.25 4.57 0.56
N ARG A 303 1.46 4.12 0.91
CA ARG A 303 2.71 4.39 0.20
C ARG A 303 3.43 3.10 -0.15
N GLU A 304 4.04 3.07 -1.32
CA GLU A 304 5.03 2.06 -1.71
C GLU A 304 6.28 2.79 -2.21
N GLN A 305 7.42 2.56 -1.56
CA GLN A 305 8.66 3.33 -1.75
C GLN A 305 8.40 4.85 -1.59
N HIS A 306 8.53 5.62 -2.67
CA HIS A 306 8.30 7.07 -2.70
C HIS A 306 6.97 7.47 -3.35
N ARG A 307 6.13 6.49 -3.73
CA ARG A 307 4.88 6.73 -4.45
C ARG A 307 3.67 6.56 -3.53
N THR A 308 2.83 7.59 -3.46
CA THR A 308 1.54 7.53 -2.79
C THR A 308 0.51 6.83 -3.68
N LEU A 309 0.09 5.62 -3.28
CA LEU A 309 -0.90 4.80 -4.00
C LEU A 309 -2.33 5.06 -3.50
N CYS A 310 -2.48 5.45 -2.24
CA CYS A 310 -3.75 5.77 -1.61
C CYS A 310 -3.50 6.70 -0.43
N VAL A 311 -4.31 7.74 -0.24
CA VAL A 311 -4.29 8.48 1.04
C VAL A 311 -4.99 7.66 2.12
N GLU A 312 -4.69 7.96 3.37
CA GLU A 312 -5.50 7.49 4.49
C GLU A 312 -6.80 8.26 4.47
N TYR A 313 -7.81 7.66 3.85
CA TYR A 313 -9.13 8.28 3.71
C TYR A 313 -10.01 8.04 4.95
N TRP A 314 -9.48 7.44 6.01
CA TRP A 314 -10.20 7.13 7.24
C TRP A 314 -9.56 7.83 8.43
N PRO A 315 -10.34 8.18 9.47
CA PRO A 315 -9.79 8.78 10.68
C PRO A 315 -9.11 7.75 11.58
N GLU A 316 -8.15 8.19 12.39
CA GLU A 316 -7.55 7.36 13.46
C GLU A 316 -8.56 7.05 14.57
N ASN A 317 -9.38 8.03 14.96
CA ASN A 317 -10.39 7.88 16.00
C ASN A 317 -11.79 8.24 15.47
N GLU A 318 -11.99 9.51 15.14
CA GLU A 318 -13.26 10.04 14.68
C GLU A 318 -13.02 11.31 13.86
N ASP A 319 -13.72 11.46 12.74
CA ASP A 319 -13.71 12.70 11.95
C ASP A 319 -15.01 12.82 11.13
N ARG A 320 -15.31 14.01 10.62
CA ARG A 320 -16.41 14.28 9.71
C ARG A 320 -15.87 14.55 8.32
N ILE A 321 -16.13 13.62 7.40
CA ILE A 321 -15.76 13.74 5.98
C ILE A 321 -17.02 14.08 5.19
N GLY A 322 -17.11 15.33 4.72
CA GLY A 322 -18.33 15.86 4.12
C GLY A 322 -19.50 15.82 5.10
N ARG A 323 -20.58 15.11 4.74
CA ARG A 323 -21.78 15.00 5.58
C ARG A 323 -21.76 13.77 6.50
N ILE A 324 -20.75 12.91 6.37
CA ILE A 324 -20.69 11.62 7.05
C ILE A 324 -19.66 11.73 8.19
N LYS A 325 -20.12 11.49 9.42
CA LYS A 325 -19.24 11.33 10.56
C LYS A 325 -18.80 9.88 10.64
N ILE A 326 -17.49 9.65 10.75
CA ILE A 326 -16.86 8.33 10.66
C ILE A 326 -16.09 8.11 11.94
N LYS A 327 -16.39 7.03 12.65
CA LYS A 327 -15.73 6.66 13.90
C LYS A 327 -15.12 5.28 13.80
N LEU A 328 -13.86 5.12 14.16
CA LEU A 328 -13.24 3.80 14.33
C LEU A 328 -13.79 3.14 15.59
N GLU A 329 -14.47 2.01 15.42
CA GLU A 329 -15.02 1.23 16.54
C GLU A 329 -14.10 0.06 16.93
N LYS A 330 -13.55 -0.65 15.94
CA LYS A 330 -12.67 -1.80 16.17
C LYS A 330 -11.49 -1.79 15.22
N TYR A 331 -10.33 -2.15 15.73
CA TYR A 331 -9.10 -2.32 14.99
C TYR A 331 -8.50 -3.70 15.29
N ARG A 332 -8.15 -4.45 14.25
CA ARG A 332 -7.42 -5.72 14.37
C ARG A 332 -6.35 -5.80 13.29
N ARG A 333 -5.12 -6.11 13.70
CA ARG A 333 -3.99 -6.33 12.78
C ARG A 333 -3.59 -7.81 12.79
N LEU A 334 -3.65 -8.43 11.62
CA LEU A 334 -2.99 -9.69 11.29
C LEU A 334 -1.67 -9.36 10.57
N PRO A 335 -0.76 -10.34 10.34
CA PRO A 335 0.55 -10.07 9.75
C PRO A 335 0.50 -9.27 8.44
N LEU A 336 -0.43 -9.61 7.53
CA LEU A 336 -0.58 -9.00 6.21
C LEU A 336 -1.96 -8.42 5.93
N ILE A 337 -2.83 -8.35 6.96
CA ILE A 337 -4.21 -7.87 6.84
C ILE A 337 -4.53 -6.95 8.01
N ILE A 338 -5.06 -5.77 7.73
CA ILE A 338 -5.59 -4.85 8.75
C ILE A 338 -7.10 -4.79 8.58
N ILE A 339 -7.83 -5.00 9.67
CA ILE A 339 -9.30 -4.98 9.70
C ILE A 339 -9.73 -3.82 10.58
N ARG A 340 -10.54 -2.93 10.01
CA ARG A 340 -11.17 -1.80 10.71
C ARG A 340 -12.68 -1.97 10.66
N THR A 341 -13.37 -1.70 11.76
CA THR A 341 -14.83 -1.54 11.78
C THR A 341 -15.13 -0.08 12.06
N PHE A 342 -15.80 0.57 11.11
CA PHE A 342 -16.21 1.95 11.25
C PHE A 342 -17.70 2.04 11.52
N VAL A 343 -18.08 3.01 12.36
CA VAL A 343 -19.46 3.47 12.52
C VAL A 343 -19.60 4.76 11.72
N LEU A 344 -20.51 4.74 10.75
CA LEU A 344 -20.86 5.86 9.90
C LEU A 344 -22.14 6.50 10.41
N GLN A 345 -22.18 7.82 10.48
CA GLN A 345 -23.37 8.59 10.83
C GLN A 345 -23.64 9.66 9.79
N LYS A 346 -24.85 9.65 9.20
CA LYS A 346 -25.34 10.72 8.31
C LYS A 346 -26.76 11.09 8.75
N GLY A 347 -26.93 12.32 9.23
CA GLY A 347 -28.17 12.71 9.91
C GLY A 347 -28.44 11.82 11.13
N ASN A 348 -29.60 11.16 11.15
CA ASN A 348 -30.03 10.26 12.23
C ASN A 348 -29.71 8.79 11.96
N GLU A 349 -29.20 8.46 10.77
CA GLU A 349 -28.92 7.09 10.39
C GLU A 349 -27.50 6.68 10.82
N LEU A 350 -27.37 5.49 11.37
CA LEU A 350 -26.11 4.87 11.77
C LEU A 350 -25.90 3.57 11.01
N ARG A 351 -24.73 3.42 10.40
CA ARG A 351 -24.32 2.18 9.71
C ARG A 351 -22.98 1.71 10.22
N LYS A 352 -22.74 0.40 10.15
CA LYS A 352 -21.44 -0.20 10.43
C LYS A 352 -20.86 -0.76 9.15
N ILE A 353 -19.58 -0.46 8.89
CA ILE A 353 -18.86 -0.97 7.73
C ILE A 353 -17.54 -1.59 8.15
N LYS A 354 -17.23 -2.77 7.59
CA LYS A 354 -15.92 -3.39 7.74
C LYS A 354 -15.02 -3.00 6.58
N HIS A 355 -13.79 -2.65 6.90
CA HIS A 355 -12.73 -2.30 5.97
C HIS A 355 -11.55 -3.26 6.15
N TYR A 356 -11.22 -4.00 5.11
CA TYR A 356 -10.15 -4.98 5.06
C TYR A 356 -9.03 -4.44 4.17
N GLN A 357 -7.85 -4.19 4.75
CA GLN A 357 -6.68 -3.73 4.03
C GLN A 357 -5.66 -4.86 3.94
N PHE A 358 -5.29 -5.24 2.72
CA PHE A 358 -4.24 -6.20 2.46
C PHE A 358 -2.90 -5.49 2.25
N THR A 359 -1.95 -5.72 3.15
CA THR A 359 -0.62 -5.09 3.13
C THR A 359 0.44 -6.00 2.51
N GLY A 360 0.11 -7.26 2.22
CA GLY A 360 1.02 -8.29 1.68
C GLY A 360 1.27 -8.25 0.18
N TRP A 361 0.64 -7.32 -0.55
CA TRP A 361 0.85 -7.16 -1.99
C TRP A 361 2.07 -6.25 -2.25
N LEU A 362 3.28 -6.80 -2.10
CA LEU A 362 4.54 -6.06 -2.23
C LEU A 362 5.14 -6.22 -3.63
N GLN A 363 5.23 -5.10 -4.37
CA GLN A 363 5.84 -4.96 -5.70
C GLN A 363 5.36 -5.95 -6.79
N LYS A 364 5.90 -5.77 -8.01
CA LYS A 364 5.37 -6.24 -9.30
C LYS A 364 5.09 -7.74 -9.43
N SER A 365 5.42 -8.58 -8.46
CA SER A 365 5.34 -10.05 -8.49
C SER A 365 4.07 -10.69 -7.87
N GLY A 366 3.05 -9.91 -7.55
CA GLY A 366 1.87 -10.40 -6.81
C GLY A 366 2.11 -10.51 -5.29
N PRO A 367 1.12 -10.96 -4.49
CA PRO A 367 1.31 -11.26 -3.07
C PRO A 367 2.46 -12.24 -2.88
N SER A 368 3.41 -11.88 -2.01
CA SER A 368 4.53 -12.76 -1.64
C SER A 368 4.07 -14.07 -0.99
N ASN A 369 2.81 -14.11 -0.53
CA ASN A 369 2.20 -15.24 0.14
C ASN A 369 0.74 -15.45 -0.32
N VAL A 370 0.49 -16.54 -1.06
CA VAL A 370 -0.85 -16.95 -1.51
C VAL A 370 -1.78 -17.20 -0.33
N ASN A 371 -1.30 -17.83 0.75
CA ASN A 371 -2.09 -18.10 1.94
C ASN A 371 -2.64 -16.84 2.59
N ALA A 372 -1.88 -15.73 2.57
CA ALA A 372 -2.36 -14.46 3.11
C ALA A 372 -3.47 -13.86 2.25
N PHE A 373 -3.40 -14.02 0.93
CA PHE A 373 -4.48 -13.63 0.03
C PHE A 373 -5.72 -14.51 0.21
N LEU A 374 -5.56 -15.84 0.34
CA LEU A 374 -6.67 -16.75 0.63
C LEU A 374 -7.30 -16.47 2.01
N GLN A 375 -6.48 -16.13 3.01
CA GLN A 375 -6.99 -15.69 4.31
C GLN A 375 -7.82 -14.41 4.18
N LEU A 376 -7.36 -13.42 3.40
CA LEU A 376 -8.15 -12.22 3.11
C LEU A 376 -9.46 -12.58 2.44
N TYR A 377 -9.41 -13.38 1.37
CA TYR A 377 -10.57 -13.85 0.62
C TYR A 377 -11.60 -14.51 1.55
N ASN A 378 -11.19 -15.45 2.40
CA ASN A 378 -12.08 -16.12 3.35
C ASN A 378 -12.68 -15.14 4.37
N LEU A 379 -11.92 -14.13 4.82
CA LEU A 379 -12.42 -13.10 5.75
C LEU A 379 -13.42 -12.13 5.10
N THR A 380 -13.37 -11.98 3.79
CA THR A 380 -14.24 -11.09 3.00
C THR A 380 -15.41 -11.82 2.37
N GLN A 381 -15.46 -13.15 2.42
CA GLN A 381 -16.67 -13.90 2.09
C GLN A 381 -17.83 -13.50 3.02
N GLY A 382 -19.00 -13.32 2.42
CA GLY A 382 -20.22 -12.88 3.11
C GLY A 382 -21.07 -14.06 3.55
N ARG A 383 -22.16 -13.74 4.28
CA ARG A 383 -23.30 -14.65 4.33
C ARG A 383 -23.98 -14.59 2.98
N GLU A 384 -24.48 -15.72 2.48
CA GLU A 384 -25.14 -15.81 1.16
C GLU A 384 -26.31 -14.81 1.01
N GLU A 385 -26.97 -14.46 2.11
CA GLU A 385 -28.09 -13.51 2.15
C GLU A 385 -27.68 -12.03 1.94
N ASP A 386 -26.40 -11.67 2.12
CA ASP A 386 -25.97 -10.27 1.97
C ASP A 386 -25.74 -9.91 0.49
N THR A 387 -26.78 -9.39 -0.14
CA THR A 387 -26.80 -9.00 -1.56
C THR A 387 -26.09 -7.68 -1.86
N ARG A 388 -25.69 -6.92 -0.83
CA ARG A 388 -25.09 -5.60 -0.99
C ARG A 388 -23.71 -5.66 -1.66
N PRO A 389 -23.32 -4.65 -2.45
CA PRO A 389 -22.07 -4.68 -3.19
C PRO A 389 -20.85 -4.66 -2.27
N ILE A 390 -19.74 -5.23 -2.73
CA ILE A 390 -18.44 -5.12 -2.07
C ILE A 390 -17.62 -4.07 -2.82
N ILE A 391 -17.18 -3.03 -2.13
CA ILE A 391 -16.24 -2.06 -2.73
C ILE A 391 -14.84 -2.67 -2.68
N VAL A 392 -14.20 -2.82 -3.83
CA VAL A 392 -12.83 -3.30 -3.96
C VAL A 392 -11.99 -2.21 -4.63
N HIS A 393 -10.89 -1.81 -4.01
CA HIS A 393 -10.00 -0.80 -4.59
C HIS A 393 -8.53 -1.14 -4.35
N CYS A 394 -7.67 -0.59 -5.22
CA CYS A 394 -6.23 -0.57 -5.03
C CYS A 394 -5.74 0.86 -5.25
N SER A 395 -4.74 1.08 -6.09
CA SER A 395 -4.37 2.42 -6.56
C SER A 395 -5.29 2.89 -7.71
N ALA A 396 -5.28 2.17 -8.83
CA ALA A 396 -6.06 2.50 -10.03
C ALA A 396 -7.44 1.81 -10.10
N GLY A 397 -7.64 0.77 -9.29
CA GLY A 397 -8.88 -0.01 -9.30
C GLY A 397 -9.02 -0.96 -10.48
N ILE A 398 -7.90 -1.45 -11.04
CA ILE A 398 -7.91 -2.35 -12.22
C ILE A 398 -7.00 -3.60 -12.06
N GLY A 399 -5.77 -3.45 -11.57
CA GLY A 399 -4.80 -4.55 -11.43
C GLY A 399 -5.15 -5.51 -10.29
N ARG A 400 -4.58 -5.28 -9.10
CA ARG A 400 -4.90 -6.03 -7.86
C ARG A 400 -6.40 -6.19 -7.61
N THR A 401 -7.18 -5.12 -7.86
CA THR A 401 -8.65 -5.13 -7.78
C THR A 401 -9.27 -6.13 -8.75
N GLY A 402 -8.83 -6.12 -10.02
CA GLY A 402 -9.27 -7.11 -11.00
C GLY A 402 -8.83 -8.51 -10.64
N THR A 403 -7.64 -8.71 -10.06
CA THR A 403 -7.19 -10.03 -9.61
C THR A 403 -8.06 -10.60 -8.49
N TYR A 404 -8.41 -9.79 -7.49
CA TYR A 404 -9.31 -10.21 -6.41
C TYR A 404 -10.70 -10.57 -6.93
N ILE A 405 -11.29 -9.72 -7.78
CA ILE A 405 -12.61 -9.96 -8.35
C ILE A 405 -12.59 -11.18 -9.29
N ALA A 406 -11.57 -11.32 -10.13
CA ALA A 406 -11.42 -12.47 -11.01
C ALA A 406 -11.28 -13.77 -10.23
N PHE A 407 -10.49 -13.78 -9.15
CA PHE A 407 -10.37 -14.95 -8.29
C PHE A 407 -11.73 -15.39 -7.75
N ASP A 408 -12.52 -14.46 -7.22
CA ASP A 408 -13.84 -14.76 -6.70
C ASP A 408 -14.80 -15.28 -7.79
N CYS A 409 -14.86 -14.61 -8.94
CA CYS A 409 -15.69 -15.06 -10.07
C CYS A 409 -15.29 -16.46 -10.56
N LEU A 410 -14.00 -16.79 -10.57
CA LEU A 410 -13.49 -18.10 -11.01
C LEU A 410 -13.73 -19.19 -9.97
N MET A 411 -13.76 -18.85 -8.68
CA MET A 411 -14.18 -19.77 -7.63
C MET A 411 -15.67 -20.09 -7.73
N ASP A 412 -16.51 -19.07 -7.95
CA ASP A 412 -17.94 -19.25 -8.21
C ASP A 412 -18.15 -20.09 -9.50
N GLU A 413 -17.43 -19.80 -10.61
CA GLU A 413 -17.52 -20.57 -11.87
C GLU A 413 -17.14 -22.04 -11.67
N ALA A 414 -16.04 -22.29 -10.94
CA ALA A 414 -15.56 -23.62 -10.61
C ALA A 414 -16.58 -24.42 -9.81
N ASN A 415 -17.19 -23.79 -8.80
CA ASN A 415 -18.17 -24.43 -7.93
C ASN A 415 -19.48 -24.74 -8.67
N GLU A 416 -19.95 -23.82 -9.50
CA GLU A 416 -21.23 -23.94 -10.21
C GLU A 416 -21.15 -24.87 -11.43
N THR A 417 -20.00 -24.92 -12.11
CA THR A 417 -19.89 -25.61 -13.42
C THR A 417 -18.92 -26.78 -13.44
N GLY A 418 -18.08 -26.95 -12.41
CA GLY A 418 -17.02 -27.95 -12.39
C GLY A 418 -15.84 -27.66 -13.33
N GLN A 419 -15.82 -26.49 -13.98
CA GLN A 419 -14.77 -26.02 -14.87
C GLN A 419 -14.55 -24.51 -14.67
N LEU A 420 -13.45 -23.96 -15.16
CA LEU A 420 -13.21 -22.51 -15.14
C LEU A 420 -12.41 -22.02 -16.34
N SER A 421 -12.60 -20.76 -16.73
CA SER A 421 -11.82 -20.13 -17.82
C SER A 421 -11.30 -18.76 -17.41
N VAL A 422 -10.02 -18.70 -17.02
CA VAL A 422 -9.36 -17.47 -16.58
C VAL A 422 -9.40 -16.38 -17.66
N VAL A 423 -9.20 -16.76 -18.92
CA VAL A 423 -9.22 -15.81 -20.05
C VAL A 423 -10.63 -15.24 -20.27
N ASN A 424 -11.66 -16.09 -20.29
CA ASN A 424 -13.03 -15.63 -20.47
C ASN A 424 -13.47 -14.72 -19.31
N CYS A 425 -13.11 -15.07 -18.07
CA CYS A 425 -13.37 -14.23 -16.91
C CYS A 425 -12.74 -12.84 -17.05
N ILE A 426 -11.46 -12.76 -17.43
CA ILE A 426 -10.78 -11.46 -17.61
C ILE A 426 -11.42 -10.65 -18.73
N LEU A 427 -11.79 -11.26 -19.86
CA LEU A 427 -12.49 -10.57 -20.94
C LEU A 427 -13.84 -9.99 -20.47
N LYS A 428 -14.65 -10.77 -19.74
CA LYS A 428 -15.92 -10.32 -19.14
C LYS A 428 -15.74 -9.18 -18.14
N LEU A 429 -14.66 -9.19 -17.36
CA LEU A 429 -14.33 -8.08 -16.45
C LEU A 429 -13.89 -6.83 -17.24
N ARG A 430 -13.09 -7.01 -18.28
CA ARG A 430 -12.61 -5.91 -19.14
C ARG A 430 -13.72 -5.22 -19.93
N GLN A 431 -14.82 -5.92 -20.23
CA GLN A 431 -16.05 -5.32 -20.78
C GLN A 431 -16.75 -4.37 -19.80
N GLN A 432 -16.53 -4.53 -18.50
CA GLN A 432 -17.18 -3.73 -17.46
C GLN A 432 -16.26 -2.64 -16.89
N ARG A 433 -14.96 -2.87 -16.87
CA ARG A 433 -13.97 -1.84 -16.55
C ARG A 433 -12.68 -2.14 -17.30
N PRO A 434 -12.08 -1.18 -18.01
CA PRO A 434 -10.93 -1.46 -18.84
C PRO A 434 -9.74 -1.98 -18.00
N LEU A 435 -8.91 -2.82 -18.63
CA LEU A 435 -7.60 -3.26 -18.08
C LEU A 435 -7.67 -4.05 -16.75
N MET A 436 -8.84 -4.61 -16.39
CA MET A 436 -8.97 -5.51 -15.25
C MET A 436 -7.98 -6.68 -15.38
N VAL A 437 -7.22 -6.94 -14.31
CA VAL A 437 -5.98 -7.74 -14.31
C VAL A 437 -4.97 -7.12 -15.29
N GLN A 438 -4.05 -6.33 -14.75
CA GLN A 438 -3.25 -5.38 -15.52
C GLN A 438 -1.92 -5.95 -16.00
N THR A 439 -1.27 -6.83 -15.23
CA THR A 439 0.07 -7.34 -15.55
C THR A 439 0.10 -8.86 -15.67
N SER A 440 1.11 -9.37 -16.38
CA SER A 440 1.35 -10.82 -16.48
C SER A 440 1.63 -11.46 -15.11
N ASP A 441 2.18 -10.69 -14.18
CA ASP A 441 2.52 -11.18 -12.85
C ASP A 441 1.25 -11.31 -11.98
N GLU A 442 0.30 -10.39 -12.14
CA GLU A 442 -1.05 -10.52 -11.57
C GLU A 442 -1.81 -11.72 -12.18
N TYR A 443 -1.69 -11.93 -13.49
CA TYR A 443 -2.26 -13.10 -14.17
C TYR A 443 -1.64 -14.43 -13.70
N HIS A 444 -0.31 -14.46 -13.53
CA HIS A 444 0.39 -15.61 -12.99
C HIS A 444 -0.03 -15.89 -11.54
N PHE A 445 -0.11 -14.84 -10.71
CA PHE A 445 -0.57 -14.99 -9.33
C PHE A 445 -2.00 -15.53 -9.26
N LEU A 446 -2.91 -15.05 -10.11
CA LEU A 446 -4.28 -15.55 -10.17
C LEU A 446 -4.32 -17.06 -10.42
N HIS A 447 -3.54 -17.57 -11.37
CA HIS A 447 -3.43 -19.01 -11.63
C HIS A 447 -2.90 -19.78 -10.43
N LYS A 448 -1.84 -19.26 -9.80
CA LYS A 448 -1.24 -19.88 -8.62
C LYS A 448 -2.23 -19.97 -7.46
N ALA A 449 -2.93 -18.87 -7.16
CA ALA A 449 -3.90 -18.82 -6.08
C ALA A 449 -5.08 -19.76 -6.32
N LEU A 450 -5.59 -19.83 -7.56
CA LEU A 450 -6.67 -20.75 -7.94
C LEU A 450 -6.24 -22.21 -7.78
N ALA A 451 -5.04 -22.57 -8.28
CA ALA A 451 -4.53 -23.93 -8.15
C ALA A 451 -4.35 -24.34 -6.69
N GLU A 452 -3.79 -23.46 -5.85
CA GLU A 452 -3.63 -23.71 -4.41
C GLU A 452 -4.98 -23.90 -3.72
N ASN A 453 -5.95 -23.01 -3.95
CA ASN A 453 -7.26 -23.11 -3.32
C ASN A 453 -8.08 -24.33 -3.79
N LEU A 454 -8.12 -24.59 -5.11
CA LEU A 454 -8.88 -25.71 -5.67
C LEU A 454 -8.30 -27.07 -5.28
N THR A 455 -6.98 -27.20 -5.17
CA THR A 455 -6.35 -28.46 -4.71
C THR A 455 -6.66 -28.76 -3.24
N HIS A 456 -6.68 -27.73 -2.37
CA HIS A 456 -7.09 -27.90 -0.98
C HIS A 456 -8.56 -28.32 -0.85
N VAL A 457 -9.48 -27.63 -1.53
CA VAL A 457 -10.92 -27.95 -1.50
C VAL A 457 -11.19 -29.36 -2.04
N TYR A 458 -10.55 -29.75 -3.15
CA TYR A 458 -10.75 -31.07 -3.72
C TYR A 458 -10.23 -32.19 -2.81
N ALA A 459 -9.12 -31.97 -2.10
CA ALA A 459 -8.61 -32.94 -1.12
C ALA A 459 -9.56 -33.13 0.07
N GLU A 460 -10.27 -32.09 0.51
CA GLU A 460 -11.27 -32.18 1.59
C GLU A 460 -12.57 -32.86 1.16
N VAL A 461 -12.95 -32.78 -0.12
CA VAL A 461 -14.20 -33.39 -0.63
C VAL A 461 -14.03 -34.88 -0.98
N VAL A 462 -12.81 -35.31 -1.34
CA VAL A 462 -12.51 -36.70 -1.75
C VAL A 462 -11.98 -37.57 -0.60
N ALA A 463 -11.53 -36.95 0.50
CA ALA A 463 -11.16 -37.64 1.74
C ALA A 463 -12.40 -37.89 2.62
#